data_AF-A0A2N6G8L1-F1
#
_entry.id   AF-A0A2N6G8L1-F1
#
_cell.length_a   1.000
_cell.length_b   1.000
_cell.length_c   1.000
_cell.angle_alpha   90.00
_cell.angle_beta   90.00
_cell.angle_gamma   90.00
#
_symmetry.space_group_name_H-M   'P 1'
#
loop_
_entity.id
_entity.type
_entity.pdbx_description
1 polymer ?
#
loop_
_entity_poly.entity_id
_entity_poly.type
_entity_poly.pdbx_seq_one_letter_code
_entity_poly.pdbx_strand_id
1 'polypeptide(L)'
;MTDTQNIRLECLRPAETWAQPSGEEVREALRLAHFTGSRAAKALGLGARGDRTVRRWIGEDSAIPYAAWALLCDYAGLGIIWRK
;
A
#
# COMPACT_ATOMS: atom_id res chain seq x y z
N MET A 1 -12.05 -22.44 0.26
CA MET A 1 -10.63 -22.12 0.52
C MET A 1 -10.46 -20.65 0.17
N THR A 2 -10.41 -19.76 1.17
CA THR A 2 -10.11 -18.34 0.92
C THR A 2 -8.61 -18.21 0.82
N ASP A 3 -8.10 -18.09 -0.40
CA ASP A 3 -6.69 -17.88 -0.67
C ASP A 3 -6.31 -16.51 -0.10
N THR A 4 -5.55 -16.48 1.00
CA THR A 4 -5.30 -15.24 1.78
C THR A 4 -3.81 -14.93 1.83
N GLN A 5 -3.15 -14.97 0.68
CA GLN A 5 -1.85 -14.32 0.47
C GLN A 5 -1.90 -13.52 -0.84
N ASN A 6 -2.49 -12.32 -0.78
CA ASN A 6 -2.96 -11.58 -1.95
C ASN A 6 -2.08 -10.37 -2.32
N ILE A 7 -0.77 -10.39 -2.00
CA ILE A 7 0.20 -9.37 -2.45
C ILE A 7 1.37 -10.07 -3.12
N ARG A 8 1.61 -9.73 -4.39
CA ARG A 8 2.67 -10.34 -5.19
C ARG A 8 4.06 -9.90 -4.71
N LEU A 9 5.04 -10.80 -4.84
CA LEU A 9 6.40 -10.57 -4.35
C LEU A 9 7.14 -9.47 -5.11
N GLU A 10 6.82 -9.27 -6.39
CA GLU A 10 7.37 -8.16 -7.18
C GLU A 10 6.95 -6.77 -6.66
N CYS A 11 5.82 -6.67 -5.95
CA CYS A 11 5.40 -5.44 -5.28
C CYS A 11 6.25 -5.15 -4.04
N LEU A 12 6.98 -6.14 -3.50
CA LEU A 12 7.80 -6.05 -2.28
C LEU A 12 9.31 -5.94 -2.59
N ARG A 13 9.65 -5.14 -3.61
CA ARG A 13 11.02 -4.93 -4.10
C ARG A 13 11.46 -3.46 -3.95
N PRO A 14 12.77 -3.16 -4.08
CA PRO A 14 13.27 -1.79 -4.20
C PRO A 14 12.64 -1.06 -5.39
N ALA A 15 12.59 0.28 -5.31
CA ALA A 15 11.90 1.15 -6.29
C ALA A 15 12.32 0.90 -7.75
N GLU A 16 13.58 0.50 -7.98
CA GLU A 16 14.15 0.25 -9.29
C GLU A 16 13.62 -1.02 -9.95
N THR A 17 13.12 -1.96 -9.16
CA THR A 17 12.72 -3.31 -9.63
C THR A 17 11.33 -3.73 -9.17
N TRP A 18 10.60 -2.84 -8.52
CA TRP A 18 9.25 -3.13 -8.06
C TRP A 18 8.23 -3.15 -9.19
N ALA A 19 7.17 -3.92 -8.98
CA ALA A 19 5.94 -3.76 -9.73
C ALA A 19 4.96 -2.91 -8.92
N GLN A 20 4.22 -2.06 -9.63
CA GLN A 20 3.10 -1.32 -9.06
C GLN A 20 2.03 -2.29 -8.53
N PRO A 21 1.58 -2.16 -7.27
CA PRO A 21 0.49 -2.97 -6.73
C PRO A 21 -0.86 -2.58 -7.36
N SER A 22 -1.76 -3.56 -7.47
CA SER A 22 -3.17 -3.36 -7.82
C SER A 22 -3.96 -2.74 -6.67
N GLY A 23 -5.20 -2.31 -6.94
CA GLY A 23 -6.10 -1.80 -5.92
C GLY A 23 -6.46 -2.85 -4.85
N GLU A 24 -6.49 -4.13 -5.22
CA GLU A 24 -6.69 -5.24 -4.28
C GLU A 24 -5.49 -5.44 -3.37
N GLU A 25 -4.26 -5.35 -3.92
CA GLU A 25 -3.02 -5.45 -3.15
C GLU A 25 -2.90 -4.27 -2.16
N VAL A 26 -3.32 -3.06 -2.58
CA VAL A 26 -3.42 -1.90 -1.69
C VAL A 26 -4.44 -2.13 -0.57
N ARG A 27 -5.61 -2.68 -0.90
CA ARG A 27 -6.65 -3.01 0.08
C ARG A 27 -6.16 -4.03 1.09
N GLU A 28 -5.42 -5.04 0.64
CA GLU A 28 -4.87 -6.07 1.50
C GLU A 28 -3.78 -5.51 2.44
N ALA A 29 -2.88 -4.67 1.94
CA ALA A 29 -1.88 -4.02 2.78
C ALA A 29 -2.52 -3.14 3.87
N LEU A 30 -3.60 -2.42 3.55
CA LEU A 30 -4.38 -1.66 4.54
C LEU A 30 -5.04 -2.56 5.59
N ARG A 31 -5.56 -3.72 5.17
CA ARG A 31 -6.16 -4.73 6.07
C ARG A 31 -5.11 -5.25 7.06
N LEU A 32 -3.93 -5.63 6.56
CA LEU A 32 -2.81 -6.12 7.36
C LEU A 32 -2.28 -5.06 8.34
N ALA A 33 -2.23 -3.80 7.91
CA ALA A 33 -1.86 -2.68 8.79
C ALA A 33 -2.95 -2.30 9.82
N HIS A 34 -4.14 -2.90 9.76
CA HIS A 34 -5.32 -2.50 10.53
C HIS A 34 -5.68 -1.01 10.33
N PHE A 35 -5.56 -0.53 9.09
CA PHE A 35 -5.80 0.86 8.72
C PHE A 35 -7.15 1.04 8.03
N THR A 36 -7.90 2.04 8.47
CA THR A 36 -8.94 2.67 7.64
C THR A 36 -8.29 3.63 6.64
N GLY A 37 -9.01 4.03 5.59
CA GLY A 37 -8.50 5.02 4.63
C GLY A 37 -8.03 6.33 5.28
N SER A 38 -8.78 6.84 6.25
CA SER A 38 -8.41 8.06 6.98
C SER A 38 -7.20 7.87 7.90
N ARG A 39 -7.01 6.68 8.49
CA ARG A 39 -5.82 6.37 9.30
C ARG A 39 -4.58 6.26 8.40
N ALA A 40 -4.69 5.57 7.27
CA ALA A 40 -3.62 5.48 6.28
C ALA A 40 -3.22 6.86 5.76
N ALA A 41 -4.19 7.72 5.43
CA ALA A 41 -3.92 9.08 4.98
C ALA A 41 -3.09 9.90 5.98
N LYS A 42 -3.39 9.76 7.28
CA LYS A 42 -2.62 10.42 8.35
C LYS A 42 -1.22 9.81 8.48
N ALA A 43 -1.11 8.48 8.53
CA ALA A 43 0.17 7.78 8.67
C ALA A 43 1.12 8.04 7.50
N LEU A 44 0.57 8.20 6.29
CA LEU A 44 1.33 8.46 5.06
C LEU A 44 1.50 9.96 4.74
N GLY A 45 0.99 10.86 5.59
CA GLY A 45 1.18 12.30 5.43
C GLY A 45 0.47 12.93 4.21
N LEU A 46 -0.68 12.39 3.78
CA LEU A 46 -1.35 12.79 2.52
C LEU A 46 -2.20 14.07 2.59
N GLY A 47 -2.18 14.79 3.71
CA GLY A 47 -2.91 16.05 3.91
C GLY A 47 -4.44 15.89 4.00
N ALA A 48 -5.16 17.03 3.96
CA ALA A 48 -6.58 17.13 4.31
C ALA A 48 -7.55 16.30 3.45
N ARG A 49 -7.15 15.89 2.24
CA ARG A 49 -7.95 15.04 1.32
C ARG A 49 -7.33 13.66 1.08
N GLY A 50 -6.44 13.24 1.99
CA GLY A 50 -5.69 12.00 1.82
C GLY A 50 -6.53 10.73 1.80
N ASP A 51 -7.69 10.71 2.46
CA ASP A 51 -8.62 9.57 2.43
C ASP A 51 -9.18 9.32 1.01
N ARG A 52 -9.44 10.40 0.25
CA ARG A 52 -9.83 10.32 -1.16
C ARG A 52 -8.69 9.80 -2.01
N THR A 53 -7.45 10.21 -1.72
CA THR A 53 -6.26 9.69 -2.40
C THR A 53 -6.14 8.18 -2.18
N VAL A 54 -6.28 7.69 -0.94
CA VAL A 54 -6.25 6.25 -0.63
C VAL A 54 -7.36 5.49 -1.37
N ARG A 55 -8.59 6.04 -1.42
CA ARG A 55 -9.69 5.43 -2.19
C ARG A 55 -9.39 5.33 -3.67
N ARG A 56 -8.75 6.35 -4.27
CA ARG A 56 -8.35 6.32 -5.67
C ARG A 56 -7.27 5.27 -5.95
N TRP A 57 -6.38 4.99 -5.01
CA TRP A 57 -5.43 3.88 -5.13
C TRP A 57 -6.14 2.52 -5.13
N ILE A 58 -7.09 2.33 -4.22
CA ILE A 58 -7.89 1.09 -4.13
C ILE A 58 -8.79 0.89 -5.36
N GLY A 59 -9.35 1.97 -5.90
CA GLY A 59 -10.19 1.96 -7.11
C GLY A 59 -9.40 2.03 -8.41
N GLU A 60 -8.06 2.06 -8.34
CA GLU A 60 -7.15 2.16 -9.51
C GLU A 60 -7.31 3.42 -10.37
N ASP A 61 -8.03 4.44 -9.87
CA ASP A 61 -8.13 5.79 -10.48
C ASP A 61 -6.79 6.56 -10.46
N SER A 62 -5.83 6.10 -9.66
CA SER A 62 -4.44 6.57 -9.64
C SER A 62 -3.55 5.53 -8.98
N ALA A 63 -2.30 5.42 -9.43
CA ALA A 63 -1.30 4.57 -8.80
C ALA A 63 -0.86 5.11 -7.42
N ILE A 64 -0.59 4.20 -6.47
CA ILE A 64 0.09 4.55 -5.22
C ILE A 64 1.59 4.79 -5.48
N PRO A 65 2.18 5.93 -5.08
CA PRO A 65 3.61 6.17 -5.21
C PRO A 65 4.43 5.17 -4.38
N TYR A 66 5.63 4.81 -4.86
CA TYR A 66 6.52 3.85 -4.16
C TYR A 66 6.73 4.19 -2.69
N ALA A 67 7.04 5.45 -2.37
CA ALA A 67 7.30 5.87 -0.99
C ALA A 67 6.09 5.61 -0.07
N ALA A 68 4.87 5.84 -0.56
CA ALA A 68 3.65 5.57 0.20
C ALA A 68 3.40 4.07 0.35
N TRP A 69 3.65 3.28 -0.70
CA TRP A 69 3.57 1.82 -0.65
C TRP A 69 4.59 1.23 0.32
N ALA A 70 5.84 1.68 0.27
CA ALA A 70 6.93 1.25 1.12
C ALA A 70 6.62 1.45 2.61
N LEU A 71 6.15 2.63 2.99
CA LEU A 71 5.69 2.90 4.36
C LEU A 71 4.50 2.03 4.75
N LEU A 72 3.54 1.85 3.84
CA LEU A 72 2.38 0.99 4.09
C LEU A 72 2.79 -0.48 4.29
N CYS A 73 3.75 -0.99 3.52
CA CYS A 73 4.31 -2.33 3.69
C CYS A 73 4.97 -2.52 5.07
N ASP A 74 5.70 -1.51 5.55
CA ASP A 74 6.30 -1.53 6.88
C ASP A 74 5.20 -1.58 7.97
N TYR A 75 4.20 -0.70 7.89
CA TYR A 75 3.04 -0.74 8.79
C TYR A 75 2.25 -2.06 8.75
N ALA A 76 2.21 -2.72 7.59
CA ALA A 76 1.55 -3.99 7.37
C ALA A 76 2.38 -5.21 7.83
N GLY A 77 3.60 -5.02 8.32
CA GLY A 77 4.50 -6.11 8.72
C GLY A 77 5.08 -6.89 7.54
N LEU A 78 5.03 -6.35 6.33
CA LEU A 78 5.59 -6.95 5.10
C LEU A 78 7.10 -6.68 4.95
N GLY A 79 7.65 -5.87 5.85
CA GLY A 79 9.08 -5.54 5.90
C GLY A 79 9.44 -4.25 5.17
N ILE A 80 10.71 -3.86 5.32
CA ILE A 80 11.28 -2.63 4.78
C ILE A 80 11.78 -2.89 3.35
N ILE A 81 10.92 -2.65 2.36
CA ILE A 81 11.16 -3.05 0.96
C ILE A 81 12.24 -2.24 0.22
N TRP A 82 12.70 -1.13 0.82
CA TRP A 82 13.67 -0.20 0.21
C TRP A 82 15.12 -0.35 0.72
N ARG A 83 15.38 -1.16 1.76
CA ARG A 83 16.70 -1.29 2.40
C ARG A 83 17.52 -2.49 1.92
N LYS A 84 17.44 -2.86 0.65
CA LYS A 84 18.26 -3.97 0.11
C LYS A 84 19.62 -3.48 -0.35
#